data_AF-A0A377TDS2-F1
#
_entry.id   AF-A0A377TDS2-F1
#
_cell.length_a   1.000
_cell.length_b   1.000
_cell.length_c   1.000
_cell.angle_alpha   90.00
_cell.angle_beta   90.00
_cell.angle_gamma   90.00
#
_symmetry.space_group_name_H-M   'P 1'
#
loop_
_entity.id
_entity.type
_entity.pdbx_description
1 polymer ?
#
loop_
_entity_poly.entity_id
_entity_poly.type
_entity_poly.pdbx_seq_one_letter_code
_entity_poly.pdbx_strand_id
1 'polypeptide(L)'
;MRNVIAAVMASTLALSAYSQAAEVVTSVNWLPGDDGAQRTSQSHMFDGISLTEQQRQQLRDLMQRARHDRQPINVSEMETMHRLVTAENFDENAVRAQANKMAQEQVTRQIEMAKVRNQMYHLLTPEQQAVLNAKHQQRMDQLREVARMQKGSATMLSSSSNTVQPQ
;
A
#
# COMPACT_ATOMS: atom_id res chain seq x y z
N MET A 1 -37.37 -36.91 -4.05
CA MET A 1 -35.97 -36.74 -3.62
C MET A 1 -35.49 -35.40 -4.17
N ARG A 2 -35.08 -34.46 -3.29
CA ARG A 2 -34.63 -33.11 -3.64
C ARG A 2 -33.12 -33.14 -3.88
N ASN A 3 -32.67 -32.66 -5.04
CA ASN A 3 -31.24 -32.56 -5.34
C ASN A 3 -30.70 -31.25 -4.75
N VAL A 4 -29.85 -31.36 -3.74
CA VAL A 4 -29.04 -30.25 -3.21
C VAL A 4 -27.63 -30.48 -3.75
N ILE A 5 -27.16 -29.62 -4.64
CA ILE A 5 -25.76 -29.63 -5.10
C ILE A 5 -25.05 -28.55 -4.30
N ALA A 6 -24.37 -28.97 -3.24
CA ALA A 6 -23.40 -28.16 -2.52
C ALA A 6 -22.08 -28.17 -3.31
N ALA A 7 -21.68 -27.04 -3.88
CA ALA A 7 -20.34 -26.88 -4.45
C ALA A 7 -19.36 -26.55 -3.31
N VAL A 8 -18.48 -27.50 -3.04
CA VAL A 8 -17.46 -27.46 -1.99
C VAL A 8 -16.30 -26.57 -2.43
N MET A 9 -15.95 -25.61 -1.57
CA MET A 9 -14.77 -24.77 -1.63
C MET A 9 -13.49 -25.63 -1.65
N ALA A 10 -12.72 -25.59 -2.73
CA ALA A 10 -11.37 -26.14 -2.76
C ALA A 10 -10.35 -25.01 -2.55
N SER A 11 -10.03 -24.78 -1.28
CA SER A 11 -8.90 -23.96 -0.85
C SER A 11 -7.59 -24.67 -1.18
N THR A 12 -6.78 -24.14 -2.10
CA THR A 12 -5.37 -24.50 -2.20
C THR A 12 -4.55 -23.51 -1.39
N LEU A 13 -4.04 -24.02 -0.27
CA LEU A 13 -3.18 -23.36 0.70
C LEU A 13 -1.87 -22.88 0.05
N ALA A 14 -1.55 -21.62 0.31
CA ALA A 14 -0.29 -20.98 0.01
C ALA A 14 0.86 -21.60 0.83
N LEU A 15 1.96 -21.95 0.15
CA LEU A 15 3.26 -22.10 0.81
C LEU A 15 3.99 -20.75 0.76
N SER A 16 3.91 -20.00 1.86
CA SER A 16 4.94 -19.01 2.19
C SER A 16 5.46 -19.34 3.59
N ALA A 17 6.60 -20.00 3.63
CA ALA A 17 7.37 -20.17 4.85
C ALA A 17 7.95 -18.81 5.27
N TYR A 18 7.38 -18.21 6.31
CA TYR A 18 8.08 -17.26 7.17
C TYR A 18 7.87 -17.69 8.62
N SER A 19 8.98 -17.85 9.32
CA SER A 19 9.08 -18.37 10.68
C SER A 19 8.26 -17.57 11.69
N GLN A 20 7.59 -18.33 12.55
CA GLN A 20 6.95 -18.01 13.84
C GLN A 20 7.36 -16.68 14.49
N ALA A 21 6.40 -15.76 14.62
CA ALA A 21 6.03 -15.04 15.86
C ALA A 21 5.34 -13.70 15.53
N ALA A 22 4.01 -13.72 15.47
CA ALA A 22 3.08 -12.65 15.88
C ALA A 22 1.74 -12.77 15.12
N GLU A 23 0.70 -13.10 15.87
CA GLU A 23 -0.67 -12.58 15.71
C GLU A 23 -1.41 -12.81 14.38
N VAL A 24 -2.12 -13.94 14.33
CA VAL A 24 -3.57 -14.04 14.11
C VAL A 24 -4.25 -12.80 13.48
N VAL A 25 -4.66 -12.97 12.20
CA VAL A 25 -5.51 -12.12 11.34
C VAL A 25 -4.83 -10.96 10.60
N THR A 26 -3.96 -11.30 9.66
CA THR A 26 -3.60 -10.40 8.54
C THR A 26 -3.80 -11.12 7.20
N SER A 27 -5.04 -11.20 6.69
CA SER A 27 -5.26 -11.73 5.34
C SER A 27 -6.53 -11.17 4.66
N VAL A 28 -6.60 -9.85 4.47
CA VAL A 28 -7.56 -9.23 3.54
C VAL A 28 -6.85 -8.07 2.82
N ASN A 29 -5.85 -8.42 2.00
CA ASN A 29 -5.06 -7.51 1.17
C ASN A 29 -5.89 -6.99 -0.03
N TRP A 30 -6.86 -6.12 0.22
CA TRP A 30 -7.72 -5.49 -0.81
C TRP A 30 -7.47 -3.99 -1.03
N LEU A 31 -6.51 -3.42 -0.30
CA LEU A 31 -5.96 -2.11 -0.64
C LEU A 31 -4.91 -2.34 -1.73
N PRO A 32 -4.95 -1.64 -2.88
CA PRO A 32 -3.78 -1.55 -3.75
C PRO A 32 -2.61 -1.15 -2.86
N GLY A 33 -1.64 -2.05 -2.75
CA GLY A 33 -0.75 -2.18 -1.60
C GLY A 33 0.01 -0.90 -1.32
N ASP A 34 -0.45 -0.14 -0.32
CA ASP A 34 0.39 0.87 0.30
C ASP A 34 -0.16 1.44 1.62
N ASP A 35 -1.29 1.05 2.23
CA ASP A 35 -1.66 1.78 3.47
C ASP A 35 -0.70 1.50 4.66
N GLY A 36 0.16 0.48 4.57
CA GLY A 36 1.32 0.30 5.45
C GLY A 36 2.61 0.97 4.94
N ALA A 37 2.94 0.81 3.66
CA ALA A 37 4.18 1.34 3.08
C ALA A 37 4.08 2.81 2.60
N GLN A 38 2.88 3.32 2.30
CA GLN A 38 2.53 4.73 2.11
C GLN A 38 2.41 5.38 3.46
N ARG A 39 1.76 4.80 4.47
CA ARG A 39 1.76 5.47 5.80
C ARG A 39 3.17 5.66 6.35
N THR A 40 4.06 4.70 6.14
CA THR A 40 5.47 4.87 6.49
C THR A 40 6.13 5.87 5.52
N SER A 41 6.15 5.63 4.20
CA SER A 41 6.85 6.53 3.26
C SER A 41 6.33 7.98 3.23
N GLN A 42 5.04 8.21 3.55
CA GLN A 42 4.41 9.53 3.64
C GLN A 42 4.89 10.33 4.86
N SER A 43 5.20 9.68 5.98
CA SER A 43 5.75 10.35 7.17
C SER A 43 7.25 10.63 7.03
N HIS A 44 7.94 9.90 6.14
CA HIS A 44 9.41 9.92 6.03
C HIS A 44 9.96 10.82 4.92
N MET A 45 9.15 11.68 4.28
CA MET A 45 9.66 12.55 3.20
C MET A 45 10.72 13.54 3.70
N PHE A 46 10.53 14.09 4.90
CA PHE A 46 11.41 15.11 5.49
C PHE A 46 12.46 14.52 6.46
N ASP A 47 12.61 13.20 6.48
CA ASP A 47 13.44 12.53 7.47
C ASP A 47 14.94 12.78 7.25
N GLY A 48 15.59 13.17 8.35
CA GLY A 48 17.00 13.53 8.40
C GLY A 48 17.35 14.75 7.56
N ILE A 49 16.39 15.64 7.29
CA ILE A 49 16.68 17.03 6.93
C ILE A 49 16.90 17.80 8.23
N SER A 50 18.00 18.54 8.32
CA SER A 50 18.29 19.39 9.48
C SER A 50 17.39 20.62 9.43
N LEU A 51 16.34 20.64 10.24
CA LEU A 51 15.37 21.73 10.33
C LEU A 51 15.65 22.63 11.54
N THR A 52 15.49 23.95 11.36
CA THR A 52 15.44 24.88 12.50
C THR A 52 14.24 24.56 13.40
N GLU A 53 14.25 24.98 14.66
CA GLU A 53 13.10 24.76 15.55
C GLU A 53 11.82 25.39 14.99
N GLN A 54 11.95 26.60 14.44
CA GLN A 54 10.83 27.31 13.82
C GLN A 54 10.26 26.54 12.63
N GLN A 55 11.10 26.07 11.70
CA GLN A 55 10.63 25.25 10.57
C GLN A 55 9.97 23.97 11.05
N ARG A 56 10.56 23.30 12.04
CA ARG A 56 10.01 22.07 12.61
C ARG A 56 8.62 22.29 13.21
N GLN A 57 8.42 23.40 13.91
CA GLN A 57 7.11 23.76 14.43
C GLN A 57 6.11 24.02 13.31
N GLN A 58 6.47 24.81 12.31
CA GLN A 58 5.59 25.10 11.17
C GLN A 58 5.19 23.84 10.39
N LEU A 59 6.14 22.93 10.16
CA LEU A 59 5.89 21.65 9.49
C LEU A 59 4.97 20.75 10.34
N ARG A 60 5.17 20.71 11.65
CA ARG A 60 4.29 19.97 12.58
C ARG A 60 2.86 20.51 12.55
N ASP A 61 2.70 21.82 12.69
CA ASP A 61 1.38 22.47 12.73
C ASP A 61 0.63 22.24 11.42
N LEU A 62 1.33 22.36 10.29
CA LEU A 62 0.74 22.14 8.97
C LEU A 62 0.29 20.68 8.78
N MET A 63 1.11 19.72 9.21
CA MET A 63 0.75 18.30 9.15
C MET A 63 -0.37 17.93 10.13
N GLN A 64 -0.42 18.55 11.30
CA GLN A 64 -1.50 18.35 12.27
C GLN A 64 -2.84 18.87 11.73
N ARG A 65 -2.85 20.07 11.14
CA ARG A 65 -4.03 20.60 10.46
C ARG A 65 -4.46 19.68 9.32
N ALA A 66 -3.53 19.26 8.47
CA ALA A 66 -3.82 18.34 7.38
C ALA A 66 -4.41 17.01 7.86
N ARG A 67 -3.94 16.48 9.00
CA ARG A 67 -4.51 15.26 9.61
C ARG A 67 -5.91 15.48 10.16
N HIS A 68 -6.20 16.68 10.66
CA HIS A 68 -7.52 17.04 11.17
C HIS A 68 -8.53 17.23 10.05
N ASP A 69 -8.11 17.90 8.97
CA ASP A 69 -8.96 18.17 7.80
C ASP A 69 -9.14 16.93 6.89
N ARG A 70 -8.26 15.93 7.05
CA ARG A 70 -8.30 14.68 6.27
C ARG A 70 -9.59 13.94 6.54
N GLN A 71 -10.31 13.63 5.46
CA GLN A 71 -11.50 12.80 5.54
C GLN A 71 -11.20 11.42 6.14
N PRO A 72 -12.02 10.95 7.11
CA PRO A 72 -11.87 9.61 7.68
C PRO A 72 -12.08 8.54 6.61
N ILE A 73 -11.51 7.37 6.84
CA ILE A 73 -11.72 6.21 5.97
C ILE A 73 -13.18 5.77 6.09
N ASN A 74 -13.85 5.63 4.94
CA ASN A 74 -15.24 5.19 4.92
C ASN A 74 -15.32 3.67 5.15
N VAL A 75 -15.57 3.28 6.40
CA VAL A 75 -15.65 1.87 6.83
C VAL A 75 -16.78 1.12 6.11
N SER A 76 -17.88 1.80 5.77
CA SER A 76 -18.99 1.20 5.03
C SER A 76 -18.58 0.69 3.65
N GLU A 77 -17.65 1.37 2.98
CA GLU A 77 -17.13 0.92 1.68
C GLU A 77 -16.25 -0.32 1.82
N MET A 78 -15.51 -0.43 2.92
CA MET A 78 -14.68 -1.59 3.23
C MET A 78 -15.56 -2.82 3.53
N GLU A 79 -16.61 -2.65 4.33
CA GLU A 79 -17.58 -3.71 4.61
C GLU A 79 -18.31 -4.15 3.33
N THR A 80 -18.65 -3.22 2.45
CA THR A 80 -19.28 -3.52 1.16
C THR A 80 -18.35 -4.35 0.28
N MET A 81 -17.08 -3.95 0.16
CA MET A 81 -16.08 -4.74 -0.56
C MET A 81 -15.92 -6.14 0.06
N HIS A 82 -15.83 -6.25 1.38
CA HIS A 82 -15.72 -7.55 2.07
C HIS A 82 -16.90 -8.47 1.75
N ARG A 83 -18.12 -7.92 1.68
CA ARG A 83 -19.34 -8.65 1.32
C ARG A 83 -19.30 -9.18 -0.11
N LEU A 84 -18.81 -8.36 -1.05
CA LEU A 84 -18.66 -8.76 -2.45
C LEU A 84 -17.63 -9.89 -2.62
N VAL A 85 -16.56 -9.84 -1.83
CA VAL A 85 -15.49 -10.86 -1.83
C VAL A 85 -15.95 -12.18 -1.19
N THR A 86 -16.84 -12.12 -0.20
CA THR A 86 -17.34 -13.29 0.53
C THR A 86 -18.68 -13.82 -0.01
N ALA A 87 -19.17 -13.25 -1.12
CA ALA A 87 -20.40 -13.68 -1.76
C ALA A 87 -20.26 -15.10 -2.34
N GLU A 88 -21.37 -15.84 -2.37
CA GLU A 88 -21.43 -17.20 -2.93
C GLU A 88 -21.03 -17.23 -4.42
N ASN A 89 -21.45 -16.21 -5.17
CA ASN A 89 -21.07 -16.02 -6.57
C ASN A 89 -20.29 -14.71 -6.72
N PHE A 90 -19.18 -14.77 -7.47
CA PHE A 90 -18.35 -13.60 -7.72
C PHE A 90 -18.98 -12.68 -8.77
N ASP A 91 -19.28 -11.44 -8.37
CA ASP A 91 -19.74 -10.39 -9.27
C ASP A 91 -18.60 -9.40 -9.57
N GLU A 92 -17.92 -9.64 -10.69
CA GLU A 92 -16.80 -8.80 -11.15
C GLU A 92 -17.22 -7.34 -11.36
N ASN A 93 -18.44 -7.09 -11.84
CA ASN A 93 -18.91 -5.75 -12.13
C ASN A 93 -19.18 -4.97 -10.84
N ALA A 94 -19.80 -5.61 -9.85
CA ALA A 94 -20.01 -5.01 -8.54
C ALA A 94 -18.67 -4.72 -7.83
N VAL A 95 -17.71 -5.65 -7.89
CA VAL A 95 -16.36 -5.44 -7.33
C VAL A 95 -15.65 -4.29 -8.03
N ARG A 96 -15.70 -4.22 -9.37
CA ARG A 96 -15.10 -3.12 -10.14
C ARG A 96 -15.71 -1.78 -9.78
N ALA A 97 -17.04 -1.70 -9.65
CA ALA A 97 -17.73 -0.47 -9.27
C ALA A 97 -17.32 -0.01 -7.86
N GLN A 98 -17.28 -0.93 -6.90
CA GLN A 98 -16.87 -0.66 -5.53
C GLN A 98 -15.40 -0.21 -5.45
N ALA A 99 -14.51 -0.87 -6.19
CA ALA A 99 -13.10 -0.50 -6.27
C ALA A 99 -12.91 0.90 -6.86
N ASN A 100 -13.62 1.26 -7.93
CA ASN A 100 -13.55 2.59 -8.53
C ASN A 100 -13.99 3.69 -7.55
N LYS A 101 -15.04 3.42 -6.77
CA LYS A 101 -15.52 4.36 -5.75
C LYS A 101 -14.47 4.58 -4.67
N MET A 102 -13.89 3.52 -4.13
CA MET A 102 -12.82 3.60 -3.13
C MET A 102 -11.57 4.28 -3.68
N ALA A 103 -11.20 4.01 -4.94
CA ALA A 103 -10.07 4.64 -5.61
C ALA A 103 -10.25 6.15 -5.74
N GLN A 104 -11.46 6.62 -6.08
CA GLN A 104 -11.74 8.04 -6.19
C GLN A 104 -11.53 8.77 -4.85
N GLU A 105 -11.99 8.19 -3.73
CA GLU A 105 -11.72 8.75 -2.40
C GLU A 105 -10.23 8.76 -2.07
N GLN A 106 -9.50 7.71 -2.45
CA GLN A 106 -8.06 7.63 -2.23
C GLN A 106 -7.29 8.69 -3.01
N VAL A 107 -7.67 8.94 -4.27
CA VAL A 107 -7.09 10.00 -5.11
C VAL A 107 -7.30 11.37 -4.46
N THR A 108 -8.52 11.67 -3.99
CA THR A 108 -8.81 12.93 -3.28
C THR A 108 -7.87 13.13 -2.09
N ARG A 109 -7.73 12.12 -1.23
CA ARG A 109 -6.82 12.18 -0.07
C ARG A 109 -5.35 12.34 -0.47
N GLN A 110 -4.92 11.69 -1.56
CA GLN A 110 -3.55 11.82 -2.06
C GLN A 110 -3.27 13.23 -2.57
N ILE A 111 -4.22 13.86 -3.26
CA ILE A 111 -4.09 15.23 -3.77
C ILE A 111 -3.99 16.23 -2.60
N GLU A 112 -4.85 16.10 -1.59
CA GLU A 112 -4.79 16.95 -0.39
C GLU A 112 -3.43 16.84 0.30
N MET A 113 -2.93 15.61 0.46
CA MET A 113 -1.64 15.39 1.08
C MET A 113 -0.46 15.86 0.22
N ALA A 114 -0.56 15.76 -1.11
CA ALA A 114 0.44 16.29 -2.02
C ALA A 114 0.54 17.83 -1.92
N LYS A 115 -0.60 18.52 -1.80
CA LYS A 115 -0.64 19.98 -1.58
C LYS A 115 0.06 20.37 -0.29
N VAL A 116 -0.22 19.66 0.81
CA VAL A 116 0.41 19.90 2.12
C VAL A 116 1.93 19.69 2.03
N ARG A 117 2.39 18.60 1.41
CA ARG A 117 3.83 18.34 1.22
C ARG A 117 4.49 19.40 0.36
N ASN A 118 3.81 19.89 -0.67
CA ASN A 118 4.31 20.99 -1.49
C ASN A 118 4.49 22.26 -0.65
N GLN A 119 3.53 22.60 0.21
CA GLN A 119 3.67 23.73 1.13
C GLN A 119 4.85 23.54 2.10
N MET A 120 4.99 22.35 2.68
CA MET A 120 6.15 22.02 3.55
C MET A 120 7.48 22.14 2.81
N TYR A 121 7.56 21.68 1.56
CA TYR A 121 8.76 21.77 0.74
C TYR A 121 9.21 23.22 0.52
N HIS A 122 8.27 24.15 0.31
CA HIS A 122 8.58 25.57 0.14
C HIS A 122 8.97 26.31 1.43
N LEU A 123 8.82 25.68 2.60
CA LEU A 123 9.36 26.20 3.87
C LEU A 123 10.83 25.85 4.07
N LEU A 124 11.38 24.97 3.22
CA LEU A 124 12.79 24.57 3.27
C LEU A 124 13.68 25.56 2.52
N THR A 125 14.92 25.70 2.96
CA THR A 125 15.95 26.44 2.22
C THR A 125 16.38 25.66 0.97
N PRO A 126 16.98 26.32 -0.04
CA PRO A 126 17.49 25.65 -1.24
C PRO A 126 18.45 24.49 -0.92
N GLU A 127 19.29 24.64 0.10
CA GLU A 127 20.24 23.61 0.53
C GLU A 127 19.50 22.41 1.14
N GLN A 128 18.48 22.65 1.98
CA GLN A 128 17.64 21.59 2.55
C GLN A 128 16.86 20.85 1.45
N GLN A 129 16.35 21.56 0.46
CA GLN A 129 15.67 20.97 -0.70
C GLN A 129 16.60 20.07 -1.52
N ALA A 130 17.86 20.50 -1.74
CA ALA A 130 18.86 19.68 -2.43
C ALA A 130 19.14 18.37 -1.69
N VAL A 131 19.28 18.42 -0.35
CA VAL A 131 19.45 17.21 0.48
C VAL A 131 18.22 16.31 0.40
N LEU A 132 17.01 16.88 0.45
CA LEU A 132 15.76 16.12 0.32
C LEU A 132 15.69 15.39 -1.02
N ASN A 133 16.01 16.07 -2.12
CA ASN A 133 15.99 15.48 -3.46
C ASN A 133 17.04 14.38 -3.62
N ALA A 134 18.24 14.57 -3.08
CA ALA A 134 19.28 13.53 -3.07
C ALA A 134 18.84 12.26 -2.32
N LYS A 135 18.22 12.42 -1.14
CA LYS A 135 17.66 11.30 -0.39
C LYS A 135 16.51 10.61 -1.10
N HIS A 136 15.65 11.38 -1.77
CA HIS A 136 14.59 10.81 -2.59
C HIS A 136 15.17 9.92 -3.70
N GLN A 137 16.20 10.41 -4.41
CA GLN A 137 16.87 9.65 -5.45
C GLN A 137 17.46 8.34 -4.90
N GLN A 138 18.16 8.39 -3.76
CA GLN A 138 18.70 7.20 -3.10
C GLN A 138 17.60 6.18 -2.77
N ARG A 139 16.46 6.65 -2.24
CA ARG A 139 15.31 5.78 -1.94
C ARG A 139 14.76 5.13 -3.22
N MET A 140 14.68 5.89 -4.31
CA MET A 140 14.20 5.35 -5.59
C MET A 140 15.17 4.32 -6.16
N ASP A 141 16.48 4.50 -6.01
CA ASP A 141 17.48 3.53 -6.45
C ASP A 141 17.38 2.21 -5.67
N GLN A 142 17.20 2.28 -4.34
CA GLN A 142 16.93 1.10 -3.51
C GLN A 142 15.65 0.37 -3.92
N LEU A 143 14.56 1.10 -4.19
CA LEU A 143 13.31 0.50 -4.65
C LEU A 143 13.45 -0.17 -6.02
N ARG A 144 14.21 0.44 -6.94
CA ARG A 144 14.52 -0.16 -8.25
C ARG A 144 15.33 -1.44 -8.10
N GLU A 145 16.28 -1.47 -7.17
CA GLU A 145 17.08 -2.67 -6.88
C GLU A 145 16.21 -3.81 -6.33
N VAL A 146 15.35 -3.52 -5.34
CA VAL A 146 14.40 -4.50 -4.80
C VAL A 146 13.46 -5.02 -5.89
N ALA A 147 12.94 -4.14 -6.75
CA ALA A 147 12.09 -4.55 -7.87
C ALA A 147 12.83 -5.48 -8.87
N ARG A 148 14.12 -5.23 -9.12
CA ARG A 148 14.96 -6.12 -9.95
C ARG A 148 15.17 -7.48 -9.29
N MET A 149 15.43 -7.51 -7.99
CA MET A 149 15.60 -8.76 -7.24
C MET A 149 14.33 -9.62 -7.27
N GLN A 150 13.15 -9.03 -7.06
CA GLN A 150 11.87 -9.74 -7.15
C GLN A 150 11.64 -10.37 -8.52
N LYS A 151 11.98 -9.65 -9.60
CA LYS A 151 11.90 -10.16 -10.97
C LYS A 151 12.88 -11.32 -11.22
N GLY A 152 14.09 -11.22 -10.67
CA GLY A 152 15.11 -12.28 -10.73
C GLY A 152 14.67 -13.55 -9.98
N SER A 153 14.16 -13.42 -8.76
CA SER A 153 13.66 -14.56 -7.96
C SER A 153 12.48 -15.27 -8.62
N ALA A 154 11.53 -14.54 -9.23
CA ALA A 154 10.43 -15.14 -9.99
C ALA A 154 10.91 -15.96 -11.21
N THR A 155 12.04 -15.55 -11.81
CA THR A 155 12.63 -16.22 -12.98
C THR A 155 13.39 -17.49 -12.57
N MET A 156 14.00 -17.51 -11.38
CA MET A 156 14.71 -18.68 -10.84
C MET A 156 13.77 -19.78 -10.29
N LEU A 157 12.63 -19.38 -9.72
CA LEU A 157 11.60 -20.32 -9.24
C LEU A 157 10.89 -21.05 -10.39
N SER A 158 10.70 -20.37 -11.52
CA SER A 158 10.08 -20.95 -12.71
C SER A 158 11.01 -21.89 -13.49
N SER A 159 12.33 -21.68 -13.45
CA SER A 159 13.32 -22.56 -14.09
C SER A 159 13.61 -23.84 -13.32
N SER A 160 13.46 -23.83 -11.99
CA SER A 160 13.68 -25.00 -11.12
C SER A 160 12.53 -26.01 -11.14
N SER A 161 11.39 -25.67 -11.75
CA SER A 161 10.20 -26.54 -11.82
C SER A 161 10.16 -27.45 -13.05
N ASN A 162 11.16 -27.37 -13.95
CA ASN A 162 11.18 -28.13 -15.23
C ASN A 162 12.06 -29.40 -15.22
N THR A 163 12.57 -29.84 -14.07
CA THR A 163 13.30 -31.12 -13.96
C THR A 163 12.50 -32.14 -13.14
N VAL A 164 11.45 -32.69 -13.74
CA VAL A 164 10.96 -34.03 -13.40
C VAL A 164 11.00 -34.85 -14.69
N GLN A 165 12.03 -35.68 -14.78
CA GLN A 165 12.32 -36.59 -15.88
C GLN A 165 11.34 -37.77 -15.79
N PRO A 166 10.60 -38.12 -16.85
CA PRO A 166 9.80 -39.34 -16.85
C PRO A 166 10.72 -40.54 -17.09
N GLN A 167 10.65 -41.54 -16.22
CA GLN A 167 11.00 -42.92 -16.55
C GLN A 167 9.72 -43.70 -16.78
#